data_AF-A0A8C1QFB1-F1
#
_entry.id   AF-A0A8C1QFB1-F1
#
_cell.length_a   1.000
_cell.length_b   1.000
_cell.length_c   1.000
_cell.angle_alpha   90.00
_cell.angle_beta   90.00
_cell.angle_gamma   90.00
#
_symmetry.space_group_name_H-M   'P 1'
#
loop_
_entity.id
_entity.type
_entity.pdbx_description
1 polymer ?
#
loop_
_entity_poly.entity_id
_entity_poly.type
_entity_poly.pdbx_seq_one_letter_code
_entity_poly.pdbx_strand_id
1 'polypeptide(L)'
;MTVHEILLEFLDELDSKEMDLFTWHLTKGVNDFKIPKSQLENKQRFEVVTCMIQRYPDGAGNLTLLVLEKMKQMNLAKELQEKLGERQILNIFITRQHLMMCRDLLSTYKHIKHKYTLQSHIHNYFVQSLQRFQGF
;
A
#
# COMPACT_ATOMS: atom_id res chain seq x y z
N MET A 1 -17.69 15.62 -8.75
CA MET A 1 -16.31 15.98 -8.39
C MET A 1 -15.33 14.82 -8.64
N THR A 2 -14.95 14.55 -9.88
CA THR A 2 -14.00 13.52 -10.30
C THR A 2 -12.69 13.52 -9.49
N VAL A 3 -11.89 12.44 -9.58
CA VAL A 3 -10.55 12.39 -8.95
C VAL A 3 -9.69 13.56 -9.42
N HIS A 4 -9.82 13.98 -10.68
CA HIS A 4 -9.11 15.15 -11.22
C HIS A 4 -9.44 16.44 -10.45
N GLU A 5 -10.73 16.71 -10.27
CA GLU A 5 -11.19 17.90 -9.55
C GLU A 5 -10.77 17.88 -8.07
N ILE A 6 -10.82 16.72 -7.42
CA ILE A 6 -10.36 16.58 -6.03
C ILE A 6 -8.86 16.86 -5.94
N LEU A 7 -8.04 16.24 -6.78
CA LEU A 7 -6.59 16.45 -6.70
C LEU A 7 -6.20 17.90 -7.02
N LEU A 8 -6.90 18.53 -7.97
CA LEU A 8 -6.65 19.92 -8.31
C LEU A 8 -6.94 20.86 -7.13
N GLU A 9 -8.07 20.68 -6.45
CA GLU A 9 -8.43 21.48 -5.27
C GLU A 9 -7.35 21.43 -4.18
N PHE A 10 -6.81 20.25 -3.89
CA PHE A 10 -5.75 20.07 -2.89
C PHE A 10 -4.41 20.65 -3.34
N LEU A 11 -4.11 20.58 -4.64
CA LEU A 11 -2.93 21.22 -5.19
C LEU A 11 -3.08 22.74 -5.23
N ASP A 12 -4.31 23.25 -5.26
CA ASP A 12 -4.60 24.68 -5.25
C ASP A 12 -4.38 25.33 -3.88
N GLU A 13 -4.54 24.56 -2.81
CA GLU A 13 -4.24 25.00 -1.44
C GLU A 13 -2.74 25.13 -1.13
N LEU A 14 -1.89 24.45 -1.89
CA LEU A 14 -0.44 24.59 -1.75
C LEU A 14 0.00 26.01 -2.17
N ASP A 15 0.98 26.59 -1.49
CA ASP A 15 1.62 27.80 -1.99
C ASP A 15 2.59 27.48 -3.16
N SER A 16 3.24 28.50 -3.73
CA SER A 16 4.17 28.28 -4.85
C SER A 16 5.39 27.45 -4.45
N LYS A 17 5.94 27.64 -3.25
CA LYS A 17 7.11 26.89 -2.77
C LYS A 17 6.75 25.44 -2.46
N GLU A 18 5.57 25.22 -1.90
CA GLU A 18 5.02 23.90 -1.64
C GLU A 18 4.74 23.17 -2.95
N MET A 19 4.21 23.85 -3.97
CA MET A 19 4.04 23.27 -5.30
C MET A 19 5.38 22.89 -5.95
N ASP A 20 6.41 23.72 -5.83
CA ASP A 20 7.77 23.39 -6.29
C ASP A 20 8.32 22.16 -5.56
N LEU A 21 8.11 22.07 -4.25
CA LEU A 21 8.53 20.91 -3.45
C LEU A 21 7.74 19.65 -3.82
N PHE A 22 6.44 19.78 -4.11
CA PHE A 22 5.58 18.69 -4.55
C PHE A 22 6.08 18.10 -5.88
N THR A 23 6.33 18.95 -6.87
CA THR A 23 6.87 18.51 -8.18
C THR A 23 8.29 17.94 -8.07
N TRP A 24 9.10 18.45 -7.14
CA TRP A 24 10.40 17.88 -6.82
C TRP A 24 10.28 16.45 -6.28
N HIS A 25 9.34 16.19 -5.36
CA HIS A 25 9.09 14.84 -4.84
C HIS A 25 8.59 13.88 -5.93
N LEU A 26 7.70 14.32 -6.82
CA LEU A 26 7.28 13.54 -7.99
C LEU A 26 8.46 13.17 -8.90
N THR A 27 9.41 14.09 -9.05
CA THR A 27 10.61 13.90 -9.86
C THR A 27 11.62 12.95 -9.21
N LYS A 28 11.82 13.06 -7.89
CA LYS A 28 12.70 12.15 -7.15
C LYS A 28 12.12 10.74 -7.07
N GLY A 29 10.79 10.67 -7.03
CA GLY A 29 10.02 9.47 -6.91
C GLY A 29 9.69 9.15 -5.45
N VAL A 30 8.52 8.59 -5.23
CA VAL A 30 8.02 8.17 -3.92
C VAL A 30 7.46 6.75 -4.07
N ASN A 31 7.98 5.78 -3.30
CA ASN A 31 7.57 4.37 -3.36
C ASN A 31 7.44 3.84 -4.81
N ASP A 32 8.51 3.98 -5.60
CA ASP A 32 8.61 3.57 -7.02
C ASP A 32 7.75 4.36 -8.02
N PHE A 33 6.87 5.25 -7.54
CA PHE A 33 6.15 6.18 -8.40
C PHE A 33 7.03 7.38 -8.72
N LYS A 34 7.40 7.53 -10.00
CA LYS A 34 8.21 8.66 -10.48
C LYS A 34 7.61 9.26 -11.74
N ILE A 35 7.68 10.57 -11.85
CA ILE A 35 7.33 11.31 -13.06
C ILE A 35 8.58 12.08 -13.52
N PRO A 36 9.04 11.94 -14.77
CA PRO A 36 10.22 12.67 -15.25
C PRO A 36 10.06 14.19 -15.11
N LYS A 37 11.13 14.88 -14.73
CA LYS A 37 11.14 16.36 -14.61
C LYS A 37 10.65 17.04 -15.89
N SER A 38 11.05 16.53 -17.06
CA SER A 38 10.64 17.04 -18.37
C SER A 38 9.13 17.02 -18.59
N GLN A 39 8.39 16.19 -17.85
CA GLN A 39 6.93 16.14 -17.90
C GLN A 39 6.25 17.03 -16.86
N LEU A 40 6.99 17.73 -16.00
CA LEU A 40 6.46 18.58 -14.92
C LEU A 40 6.97 20.02 -15.00
N GLU A 41 8.09 20.25 -15.68
CA GLU A 41 8.71 21.57 -15.81
C GLU A 41 7.77 22.56 -16.52
N ASN A 42 7.62 23.75 -15.93
CA ASN A 42 6.75 24.85 -16.40
C ASN A 42 5.26 24.49 -16.54
N LYS A 43 4.80 23.41 -15.90
CA LYS A 43 3.39 23.02 -15.95
C LYS A 43 2.56 23.69 -14.88
N GLN A 44 1.33 24.04 -15.26
CA GLN A 44 0.33 24.49 -14.30
C GLN A 44 -0.18 23.31 -13.46
N ARG A 45 -0.82 23.62 -12.32
CA ARG A 45 -1.33 22.63 -11.37
C ARG A 45 -2.25 21.60 -12.01
N PHE A 46 -3.19 22.04 -12.85
CA PHE A 46 -4.11 21.13 -13.56
C PHE A 46 -3.38 20.20 -14.54
N GLU A 47 -2.29 20.65 -15.16
CA GLU A 47 -1.49 19.83 -16.07
C GLU A 47 -0.68 18.79 -15.29
N VAL A 48 -0.20 19.13 -14.09
CA VAL A 48 0.45 18.19 -13.17
C VAL A 48 -0.54 17.09 -12.75
N VAL A 49 -1.76 17.45 -12.32
CA VAL A 49 -2.82 16.49 -12.00
C VAL A 49 -3.11 15.58 -13.18
N THR A 50 -3.25 16.16 -14.38
CA THR A 50 -3.50 15.41 -15.61
C THR A 50 -2.38 14.40 -15.87
N CYS A 51 -1.12 14.79 -15.70
CA CYS A 51 0.03 13.89 -15.86
C CYS A 51 0.01 12.75 -14.84
N MET A 52 -0.31 13.05 -13.58
CA MET A 52 -0.40 12.03 -12.53
C MET A 52 -1.48 10.99 -12.84
N ILE A 53 -2.66 11.42 -13.26
CA ILE A 53 -3.78 10.53 -13.61
C ILE A 53 -3.47 9.74 -14.88
N GLN A 54 -2.91 10.37 -15.91
CA GLN A 54 -2.52 9.66 -17.13
C GLN A 54 -1.48 8.58 -16.87
N ARG A 55 -0.51 8.86 -15.98
CA ARG A 55 0.57 7.92 -15.67
C ARG A 55 0.15 6.85 -14.67
N TYR A 56 -0.74 7.18 -13.75
CA TYR A 56 -1.21 6.33 -12.66
C TYR A 56 -2.74 6.51 -12.45
N PRO A 57 -3.59 5.95 -13.33
CA PRO A 57 -5.04 6.20 -13.31
C PRO A 57 -5.71 5.92 -11.96
N ASP A 58 -5.38 4.77 -11.35
CA ASP A 58 -5.91 4.36 -10.04
C ASP A 58 -5.00 4.76 -8.88
N GLY A 59 -3.76 5.15 -9.19
CA GLY A 59 -2.70 5.43 -8.21
C GLY A 59 -2.49 6.91 -7.91
N ALA A 60 -3.05 7.82 -8.70
CA ALA A 60 -2.80 9.26 -8.59
C ALA A 60 -3.17 9.82 -7.21
N GLY A 61 -4.31 9.41 -6.65
CA GLY A 61 -4.72 9.85 -5.31
C GLY A 61 -3.78 9.37 -4.20
N ASN A 62 -3.35 8.11 -4.27
CA ASN A 62 -2.38 7.56 -3.32
C ASN A 62 -1.00 8.23 -3.46
N LEU A 63 -0.58 8.53 -4.69
CA LEU A 63 0.66 9.25 -4.95
C LEU A 63 0.62 10.66 -4.35
N THR A 64 -0.47 11.41 -4.54
CA THR A 64 -0.65 12.73 -3.94
C THR A 64 -0.57 12.65 -2.42
N LEU A 65 -1.26 11.69 -1.81
CA LEU A 65 -1.22 11.46 -0.36
C LEU A 65 0.21 11.26 0.16
N LEU A 66 0.94 10.33 -0.46
CA LEU A 66 2.33 10.03 -0.07
C LEU A 66 3.26 11.25 -0.21
N VAL A 67 3.07 12.07 -1.23
CA VAL A 67 3.88 13.28 -1.43
C VAL A 67 3.54 14.34 -0.37
N LEU A 68 2.26 14.57 -0.06
CA LEU A 68 1.84 15.50 1.00
C LEU A 68 2.40 15.08 2.36
N GLU A 69 2.38 13.79 2.68
CA GLU A 69 3.01 13.25 3.90
C GLU A 69 4.53 13.52 3.93
N LYS A 70 5.24 13.35 2.81
CA LYS A 70 6.69 13.64 2.72
C LYS A 70 7.00 15.12 2.92
N MET A 71 6.10 16.00 2.48
CA MET A 71 6.18 17.44 2.66
C MET A 71 5.75 17.90 4.06
N LYS A 72 5.31 16.98 4.93
CA LYS A 72 4.74 17.26 6.25
C LYS A 72 3.40 18.03 6.21
N GLN A 73 2.71 18.00 5.08
CA GLN A 73 1.35 18.55 4.91
C GLN A 73 0.30 17.56 5.44
N MET A 74 0.38 17.24 6.73
CA MET A 74 -0.40 16.16 7.34
C MET A 74 -1.91 16.45 7.39
N ASN A 75 -2.30 17.71 7.54
CA ASN A 75 -3.71 18.11 7.57
C ASN A 75 -4.35 17.92 6.18
N LEU A 76 -3.74 18.51 5.15
CA LEU A 76 -4.10 18.32 3.75
C LEU A 76 -4.10 16.84 3.33
N ALA A 77 -3.12 16.06 3.77
CA ALA A 77 -3.07 14.63 3.52
C ALA A 77 -4.29 13.90 4.12
N LYS A 78 -4.64 14.21 5.38
CA LYS A 78 -5.78 13.61 6.06
C LYS A 78 -7.10 14.00 5.40
N GLU A 79 -7.28 15.27 5.06
CA GLU A 79 -8.47 15.75 4.37
C GLU A 79 -8.60 15.11 2.97
N LEU A 80 -7.50 14.95 2.25
CA LEU A 80 -7.48 14.26 0.96
C LEU A 80 -7.90 12.80 1.13
N GLN A 81 -7.36 12.12 2.15
CA GLN A 81 -7.71 10.74 2.45
C GLN A 81 -9.19 10.60 2.81
N GLU A 82 -9.74 11.53 3.60
CA GLU A 82 -11.17 11.55 3.94
C GLU A 82 -12.00 11.75 2.68
N LYS A 83 -11.68 12.74 1.83
CA LYS A 83 -12.44 13.03 0.59
C LYS A 83 -12.36 11.93 -0.46
N LEU A 84 -11.21 11.25 -0.57
CA LEU A 84 -11.05 10.07 -1.43
C LEU A 84 -11.72 8.82 -0.82
N GLY A 85 -11.71 8.69 0.51
CA GLY A 85 -12.32 7.60 1.27
C GLY A 85 -13.84 7.67 1.35
N GLU A 86 -14.42 8.87 1.41
CA GLU A 86 -15.87 9.12 1.28
C GLU A 86 -16.39 8.66 -0.08
N ARG A 87 -15.52 8.66 -1.12
CA ARG A 87 -15.83 8.05 -2.42
C ARG A 87 -15.50 6.57 -2.53
N GLN A 88 -14.57 6.07 -1.71
CA GLN A 88 -14.11 4.69 -1.70
C GLN A 88 -14.23 4.09 -0.30
N ILE A 89 -15.46 3.78 0.14
CA ILE A 89 -15.68 2.96 1.35
C ILE A 89 -15.02 1.56 1.26
N LEU A 90 -14.37 1.16 0.16
CA LEU A 90 -13.94 -0.22 -0.03
C LEU A 90 -12.44 -0.53 0.15
N ASN A 91 -11.50 0.38 -0.08
CA ASN A 91 -10.10 -0.08 -0.23
C ASN A 91 -9.25 -0.14 1.06
N ILE A 92 -9.60 0.57 2.13
CA ILE A 92 -8.90 0.41 3.44
C ILE A 92 -9.49 -0.76 4.24
N PHE A 93 -10.81 -1.00 4.17
CA PHE A 93 -11.41 -2.13 4.88
C PHE A 93 -11.06 -3.45 4.19
N ILE A 94 -11.05 -3.51 2.85
CA ILE A 94 -10.70 -4.73 2.12
C ILE A 94 -9.22 -5.09 2.29
N THR A 95 -8.28 -4.15 2.21
CA THR A 95 -6.85 -4.48 2.39
C THR A 95 -6.49 -4.79 3.83
N ARG A 96 -7.08 -4.12 4.83
CA ARG A 96 -6.88 -4.49 6.25
C ARG A 96 -7.51 -5.84 6.60
N GLN A 97 -8.72 -6.15 6.11
CA GLN A 97 -9.37 -7.45 6.33
C GLN A 97 -8.65 -8.58 5.58
N HIS A 98 -8.20 -8.35 4.33
CA HIS A 98 -7.37 -9.32 3.60
C HIS A 98 -6.01 -9.56 4.26
N LEU A 99 -5.31 -8.51 4.71
CA LEU A 99 -4.04 -8.65 5.44
C LEU A 99 -4.23 -9.35 6.80
N MET A 100 -5.34 -9.08 7.52
CA MET A 100 -5.67 -9.76 8.78
C MET A 100 -5.99 -11.25 8.57
N MET A 101 -6.85 -11.61 7.60
CA MET A 101 -7.12 -13.01 7.27
C MET A 101 -5.85 -13.76 6.83
N CYS A 102 -4.98 -13.13 6.02
CA CYS A 102 -3.72 -13.75 5.61
C CYS A 102 -2.78 -14.00 6.80
N ARG A 103 -2.73 -13.10 7.79
CA ARG A 103 -1.90 -13.28 8.99
C ARG A 103 -2.41 -14.43 9.86
N ASP A 104 -3.71 -14.52 10.07
CA ASP A 104 -4.32 -15.58 10.87
C ASP A 104 -4.19 -16.94 10.18
N LEU A 105 -4.42 -17.02 8.87
CA LEU A 105 -4.24 -18.24 8.08
C LEU A 105 -2.79 -18.74 8.10
N LEU A 106 -1.80 -17.83 8.02
CA LEU A 106 -0.37 -18.18 8.13
C LEU A 106 -0.03 -18.73 9.52
N SER A 107 -0.62 -18.15 10.57
CA SER A 107 -0.47 -18.61 11.95
C SER A 107 -1.05 -20.02 12.13
N THR A 108 -2.28 -20.23 11.66
CA THR A 108 -2.97 -21.52 11.70
C THR A 108 -2.24 -22.58 10.88
N TYR A 109 -1.78 -22.27 9.67
CA TYR A 109 -1.01 -23.18 8.82
C TYR A 109 0.30 -23.60 9.49
N LYS A 110 1.06 -22.66 10.08
CA LYS A 110 2.30 -22.96 10.81
C LYS A 110 2.04 -23.87 12.01
N HIS A 111 0.98 -23.61 12.78
CA HIS A 111 0.61 -24.42 13.93
C HIS A 111 0.19 -25.84 13.52
N ILE A 112 -0.65 -25.97 12.49
CA ILE A 112 -1.10 -27.25 11.95
C ILE A 112 0.08 -28.06 11.40
N LYS A 113 0.96 -27.42 10.61
CA LYS A 113 2.16 -28.07 10.05
C LYS A 113 3.07 -28.60 11.16
N HIS A 114 3.33 -27.80 12.19
CA HIS A 114 4.13 -28.24 13.34
C HIS A 114 3.49 -29.44 14.06
N LYS A 115 2.17 -29.42 14.26
CA LYS A 115 1.42 -30.52 14.89
C LYS A 115 1.52 -31.83 14.08
N TYR A 116 1.34 -31.77 12.76
CA TYR A 116 1.49 -32.95 11.89
C TYR A 116 2.94 -33.45 11.85
N THR A 117 3.94 -32.56 11.83
CA THR A 117 5.35 -32.94 11.91
C THR A 117 5.68 -33.66 13.22
N LEU A 118 5.17 -33.18 14.35
CA LEU A 118 5.34 -33.86 15.65
C LEU A 118 4.62 -35.21 15.68
N GLN A 119 3.38 -35.29 15.20
CA GLN A 119 2.64 -36.55 15.15
C GLN A 119 3.35 -37.59 14.27
N SER A 120 3.89 -37.20 13.12
CA SER A 120 4.67 -38.10 12.26
C SER A 120 5.97 -38.57 12.92
N HIS A 121 6.68 -37.71 13.67
CA HIS A 121 7.87 -38.11 14.42
C HIS A 121 7.54 -39.09 15.54
N ILE A 122 6.46 -38.85 16.30
CA ILE A 122 6.02 -39.74 17.37
C ILE A 122 5.57 -41.09 16.79
N HIS A 123 4.82 -41.09 15.69
CA HIS A 123 4.40 -42.32 15.01
C HIS A 123 5.60 -43.11 14.49
N ASN A 124 6.57 -42.45 13.84
CA ASN A 124 7.79 -43.10 13.35
C ASN A 124 8.63 -43.68 14.50
N TYR A 125 8.78 -42.94 15.61
CA TYR A 125 9.46 -43.44 16.80
C TYR A 125 8.78 -44.68 17.38
N PHE A 126 7.44 -44.69 17.43
CA PHE A 126 6.67 -45.83 17.93
C PHE A 126 6.77 -47.06 17.00
N VAL A 127 6.66 -46.87 15.68
CA VAL A 127 6.82 -47.93 14.69
C VAL A 127 8.24 -48.53 14.74
N GLN A 128 9.27 -47.68 14.79
CA GLN A 128 10.65 -48.15 14.94
C GLN A 128 10.88 -48.91 16.25
N SER A 129 10.26 -48.46 17.34
CA SER A 129 10.36 -49.12 18.63
C SER A 129 9.66 -50.49 18.61
N LEU A 130 8.46 -50.60 18.02
CA LEU A 130 7.75 -51.87 17.86
C LEU A 130 8.49 -52.86 16.95
N GLN A 131 9.07 -52.39 15.84
CA GLN A 131 9.90 -53.23 14.96
C GLN A 131 11.12 -53.81 15.68
N ARG A 132 11.69 -53.11 16.67
CA ARG A 132 12.79 -53.63 17.51
C ARG A 132 12.33 -54.68 18.52
N PHE A 133 11.06 -54.66 18.95
CA PHE A 133 10.51 -55.66 19.88
C PHE A 133 10.05 -56.95 19.19
N GLN A 134 9.65 -56.90 17.92
CA GLN A 134 9.20 -58.08 17.16
C GLN A 134 10.34 -58.87 16.48
N GLY A 135 11.60 -58.46 16.70
CA GLY A 135 12.81 -59.10 16.16
C GLY A 135 13.51 -60.06 17.12
N PHE A 136 12.82 -60.59 18.14
CA PHE A 136 13.31 -61.61 19.07
C PHE A 136 12.40 -62.84 19.08
#